data_AF-A0A075LUD9-F1
#
_entry.id   AF-A0A075LUD9-F1
#
_cell.length_a   1.000
_cell.length_b   1.000
_cell.length_c   1.000
_cell.angle_alpha   90.00
_cell.angle_beta   90.00
_cell.angle_gamma   90.00
#
_symmetry.space_group_name_H-M   'P 1'
#
loop_
_entity.id
_entity.type
_entity.pdbx_description
1 polymer ?
#
loop_
_entity_poly.entity_id
_entity_poly.type
_entity_poly.pdbx_seq_one_letter_code
_entity_poly.pdbx_strand_id
1 'polypeptide(L)'
;MRGVAYGILLALGIFMLIMPLSLPLFMTNAEFSVLNPRWNGCSSFGKLLYNESKPTPIVSPFDSFGLGSKEGALIIIGPDLGYSQGEILEIKAFLENGGTLVLMDDFGTGNEILEGLNLTVRFAKEPFLDIFYYKNENFPQLVKILDPALGKGVDKIVLNVPSSLLNTQGDIYTSKVTILGKNQREYPIMTELSYGNGRIILFSDPSVFINDMYKINEQFIRNFVEYINADRIYIDEAHHSNFNIYQQGYIRVKRVIDREKIFYIFLTVAVIALIIESGLALNLAEKIANLISKFIPKEEKKSIEDIVASLSKEGYDEKVLLKMIGEIETGKKLGGEK
;
A
#
# COMPACT_ATOMS: atom_id res chain seq x y z
N MET A 1 -12.11 -15.90 -46.80
CA MET A 1 -11.41 -15.98 -45.49
C MET A 1 -10.57 -14.74 -45.18
N ARG A 2 -9.71 -14.25 -46.09
CA ARG A 2 -8.87 -13.05 -45.85
C ARG A 2 -9.64 -11.75 -45.57
N GLY A 3 -10.72 -11.49 -46.31
CA GLY A 3 -11.61 -10.32 -46.07
C GLY A 3 -12.20 -10.27 -44.65
N VAL A 4 -12.48 -11.43 -44.06
CA VAL A 4 -13.00 -11.54 -42.69
C VAL A 4 -11.92 -11.17 -41.67
N ALA A 5 -10.66 -11.56 -41.92
CA ALA A 5 -9.54 -11.22 -41.06
C ALA A 5 -9.28 -9.69 -41.00
N TYR A 6 -9.35 -8.99 -42.14
CA TYR A 6 -9.24 -7.52 -42.15
C TYR A 6 -10.42 -6.84 -41.46
N GLY A 7 -11.64 -7.36 -41.65
CA GLY A 7 -12.82 -6.88 -40.94
C GLY A 7 -12.68 -6.99 -39.42
N ILE A 8 -12.13 -8.12 -38.93
CA ILE A 8 -11.86 -8.35 -37.50
C ILE A 8 -10.77 -7.41 -36.98
N LEU A 9 -9.66 -7.22 -37.71
CA LEU A 9 -8.58 -6.30 -37.33
C LEU A 9 -9.06 -4.85 -37.23
N LEU A 10 -9.88 -4.42 -38.18
CA LEU A 10 -10.43 -3.08 -38.23
C LEU A 10 -11.44 -2.88 -37.08
N ALA A 11 -12.28 -3.89 -36.80
CA ALA A 11 -13.18 -3.89 -35.65
C ALA A 11 -12.41 -3.84 -34.32
N LEU A 12 -11.30 -4.57 -34.18
CA LEU A 12 -10.42 -4.53 -33.00
C LEU A 12 -9.74 -3.17 -32.81
N GLY A 13 -9.29 -2.54 -33.89
CA GLY A 13 -8.72 -1.19 -33.86
C GLY A 13 -9.74 -0.14 -33.42
N ILE A 14 -10.95 -0.19 -33.99
CA ILE A 14 -12.08 0.66 -33.59
C ILE A 14 -12.46 0.38 -32.12
N PHE A 15 -12.49 -0.88 -31.72
CA PHE A 15 -12.76 -1.28 -30.34
C PHE A 15 -11.72 -0.68 -29.38
N MET A 16 -10.43 -0.76 -29.67
CA MET A 16 -9.38 -0.14 -28.84
C MET A 16 -9.46 1.39 -28.76
N LEU A 17 -10.02 2.05 -29.79
CA LEU A 17 -10.24 3.50 -29.80
C LEU A 17 -11.42 3.91 -28.92
N ILE A 18 -12.50 3.14 -28.95
CA ILE A 18 -13.77 3.47 -28.28
C ILE A 18 -13.82 2.89 -26.86
N MET A 19 -13.08 1.81 -26.58
CA MET A 19 -13.11 1.15 -25.28
C MET A 19 -12.64 2.14 -24.20
N PRO A 20 -13.50 2.47 -23.22
CA PRO A 20 -13.11 3.33 -22.13
C PRO A 20 -12.01 2.64 -21.31
N LEU A 21 -10.91 3.35 -21.05
CA LEU A 21 -9.99 2.92 -20.00
C LEU A 21 -10.70 3.15 -18.66
N SER A 22 -11.03 2.05 -17.99
CA SER A 22 -11.50 2.02 -16.62
C SER A 22 -10.30 1.76 -15.70
N LEU A 23 -9.89 2.77 -14.93
CA LEU A 23 -8.95 2.55 -13.84
C LEU A 23 -9.73 2.25 -12.56
N PRO A 24 -9.49 1.11 -11.89
CA PRO A 24 -10.13 0.85 -10.60
C PRO A 24 -9.66 1.92 -9.62
N LEU A 25 -10.61 2.54 -8.94
CA LEU A 25 -10.36 3.47 -7.85
C LEU A 25 -11.02 2.95 -6.59
N PHE A 26 -10.26 2.99 -5.52
CA PHE A 26 -10.70 2.69 -4.18
C PHE A 26 -10.78 4.04 -3.45
N MET A 27 -12.00 4.44 -3.08
CA MET A 27 -12.23 5.63 -2.27
C MET A 27 -13.01 5.26 -1.02
N THR A 28 -12.71 5.97 0.06
CA THR A 28 -13.38 5.85 1.36
C THR A 28 -13.81 7.21 1.88
N ASN A 29 -14.75 7.21 2.82
CA ASN A 29 -15.19 8.41 3.54
C ASN A 29 -14.59 8.47 4.95
N ALA A 30 -13.76 7.51 5.31
CA ALA A 30 -13.03 7.51 6.57
C ALA A 30 -12.23 8.81 6.70
N GLU A 31 -12.35 9.46 7.85
CA GLU A 31 -11.53 10.62 8.19
C GLU A 31 -10.06 10.20 8.24
N PHE A 32 -9.15 11.12 7.93
CA PHE A 32 -7.69 10.88 7.92
C PHE A 32 -7.15 9.81 6.96
N SER A 33 -8.01 9.04 6.28
CA SER A 33 -7.61 8.09 5.25
C SER A 33 -6.94 8.77 4.05
N VAL A 34 -5.86 8.17 3.53
CA VAL A 34 -5.24 8.64 2.27
C VAL A 34 -6.07 8.32 1.04
N LEU A 35 -7.09 7.48 1.18
CA LEU A 35 -8.06 7.14 0.12
C LEU A 35 -9.31 8.04 0.17
N ASN A 36 -9.40 8.97 1.13
CA ASN A 36 -10.51 9.93 1.22
C ASN A 36 -10.15 11.27 0.53
N PRO A 37 -10.82 11.63 -0.58
CA PRO A 37 -10.58 12.87 -1.32
C PRO A 37 -11.32 14.10 -0.77
N ARG A 38 -12.14 13.95 0.28
CA ARG A 38 -12.91 15.04 0.88
C ARG A 38 -12.05 15.91 1.80
N TRP A 39 -12.61 17.00 2.29
CA TRP A 39 -11.92 17.99 3.12
C TRP A 39 -11.19 17.37 4.33
N ASN A 40 -11.79 16.38 4.99
CA ASN A 40 -11.29 15.68 6.19
C ASN A 40 -10.44 14.42 5.90
N GLY A 41 -10.13 14.13 4.65
CA GLY A 41 -9.26 13.01 4.26
C GLY A 41 -7.82 13.45 3.98
N CYS A 42 -6.90 12.50 3.82
CA CYS A 42 -5.47 12.73 3.61
C CYS A 42 -5.00 12.44 2.17
N SER A 43 -5.89 12.46 1.17
CA SER A 43 -5.53 12.10 -0.21
C SER A 43 -4.40 12.93 -0.84
N SER A 44 -4.26 14.21 -0.47
CA SER A 44 -3.19 15.08 -0.97
C SER A 44 -1.84 14.67 -0.37
N PHE A 45 -1.84 14.28 0.90
CA PHE A 45 -0.69 13.69 1.58
C PHE A 45 -0.32 12.32 0.97
N GLY A 46 -1.31 11.44 0.75
CA GLY A 46 -1.10 10.17 0.06
C GLY A 46 -0.50 10.31 -1.34
N LYS A 47 -0.93 11.33 -2.11
CA LYS A 47 -0.34 11.65 -3.42
C LYS A 47 1.11 12.09 -3.32
N LEU A 48 1.46 12.87 -2.30
CA LEU A 48 2.85 13.27 -2.05
C LEU A 48 3.71 12.03 -1.76
N LEU A 49 3.27 11.17 -0.83
CA LEU A 49 3.94 9.91 -0.52
C LEU A 49 4.09 9.00 -1.73
N TYR A 50 3.08 8.94 -2.60
CA TYR A 50 3.11 8.13 -3.82
C TYR A 50 4.20 8.56 -4.81
N ASN A 51 4.46 9.85 -4.91
CA ASN A 51 5.50 10.37 -5.80
C ASN A 51 6.91 10.05 -5.30
N GLU A 52 7.11 9.94 -3.98
CA GLU A 52 8.41 9.68 -3.36
C GLU A 52 8.68 8.17 -3.19
N SER A 53 7.83 7.46 -2.44
CA SER A 53 8.15 6.09 -1.94
C SER A 53 7.10 5.02 -2.31
N LYS A 54 6.03 5.38 -3.05
CA LYS A 54 4.93 4.47 -3.43
C LYS A 54 4.35 3.68 -2.23
N PRO A 55 3.56 4.34 -1.36
CA PRO A 55 3.10 3.74 -0.12
C PRO A 55 2.15 2.56 -0.37
N THR A 56 2.17 1.60 0.54
CA THR A 56 1.28 0.44 0.55
C THR A 56 0.23 0.63 1.66
N PRO A 57 -1.06 0.82 1.32
CA PRO A 57 -2.12 0.87 2.31
C PRO A 57 -2.35 -0.52 2.91
N ILE A 58 -2.41 -0.60 4.23
CA ILE A 58 -2.72 -1.80 4.99
C ILE A 58 -4.19 -1.72 5.41
N VAL A 59 -5.01 -2.62 4.86
CA VAL A 59 -6.47 -2.70 5.13
C VAL A 59 -6.86 -3.93 5.95
N SER A 60 -5.87 -4.65 6.47
CA SER A 60 -6.03 -5.84 7.29
C SER A 60 -5.29 -5.67 8.61
N PRO A 61 -5.67 -6.38 9.67
CA PRO A 61 -4.92 -6.42 10.91
C PRO A 61 -3.42 -6.70 10.70
N PHE A 62 -2.57 -6.10 11.54
CA PHE A 62 -1.10 -6.12 11.34
C PHE A 62 -0.47 -7.51 11.46
N ASP A 63 -1.05 -8.39 12.27
CA ASP A 63 -0.66 -9.80 12.44
C ASP A 63 -0.91 -10.62 11.17
N SER A 64 -2.04 -10.39 10.52
CA SER A 64 -2.38 -11.01 9.23
C SER A 64 -1.51 -10.50 8.09
N PHE A 65 -1.10 -9.23 8.16
CA PHE A 65 -0.19 -8.62 7.20
C PHE A 65 1.27 -9.06 7.38
N GLY A 66 1.64 -9.48 8.60
CA GLY A 66 3.01 -9.81 8.98
C GLY A 66 3.93 -8.58 9.02
N LEU A 67 3.43 -7.49 9.63
CA LEU A 67 4.11 -6.20 9.71
C LEU A 67 5.50 -6.31 10.35
N GLY A 68 5.67 -7.12 11.39
CA GLY A 68 6.91 -7.27 12.14
C GLY A 68 8.10 -7.72 11.29
N SER A 69 7.85 -8.42 10.19
CA SER A 69 8.87 -8.87 9.23
C SER A 69 9.23 -7.84 8.15
N LYS A 70 8.57 -6.67 8.14
CA LYS A 70 8.76 -5.64 7.12
C LYS A 70 9.84 -4.65 7.53
N GLU A 71 10.39 -3.97 6.53
CA GLU A 71 11.36 -2.89 6.68
C GLU A 71 10.78 -1.61 6.07
N GLY A 72 11.11 -0.45 6.65
CA GLY A 72 10.67 0.86 6.16
C GLY A 72 9.98 1.67 7.26
N ALA A 73 8.96 2.44 6.88
CA ALA A 73 8.15 3.24 7.79
C ALA A 73 6.69 2.80 7.80
N LEU A 74 6.07 2.74 8.98
CA LEU A 74 4.62 2.61 9.17
C LEU A 74 4.06 3.97 9.58
N ILE A 75 3.05 4.45 8.85
CA ILE A 75 2.34 5.69 9.16
C ILE A 75 0.93 5.36 9.61
N ILE A 76 0.59 5.77 10.83
CA ILE A 76 -0.75 5.66 11.42
C ILE A 76 -1.29 7.08 11.59
N ILE A 77 -2.46 7.36 11.02
CA ILE A 77 -3.05 8.71 11.00
C ILE A 77 -4.46 8.66 11.61
N GLY A 78 -4.62 9.27 12.78
CA GLY A 78 -5.89 9.43 13.49
C GLY A 78 -6.66 8.11 13.67
N PRO A 79 -6.09 7.08 14.31
CA PRO A 79 -6.76 5.80 14.49
C PRO A 79 -7.94 5.95 15.46
N ASP A 80 -9.09 5.35 15.15
CA ASP A 80 -10.30 5.38 15.98
C ASP A 80 -10.81 3.98 16.37
N LEU A 81 -10.14 2.93 15.88
CA LEU A 81 -10.31 1.54 16.30
C LEU A 81 -9.16 1.10 17.20
N GLY A 82 -9.49 0.29 18.20
CA GLY A 82 -8.49 -0.24 19.14
C GLY A 82 -7.59 -1.30 18.52
N TYR A 83 -6.45 -1.52 19.14
CA TYR A 83 -5.43 -2.47 18.67
C TYR A 83 -5.44 -3.75 19.50
N SER A 84 -5.36 -4.91 18.83
CA SER A 84 -5.20 -6.19 19.53
C SER A 84 -3.77 -6.36 20.05
N GLN A 85 -3.58 -7.23 21.05
CA GLN A 85 -2.25 -7.53 21.56
C GLN A 85 -1.33 -8.12 20.49
N GLY A 86 -1.86 -8.90 19.54
CA GLY A 86 -1.10 -9.43 18.42
C GLY A 86 -0.53 -8.32 17.53
N GLU A 87 -1.33 -7.30 17.25
CA GLU A 87 -0.90 -6.15 16.43
C GLU A 87 0.14 -5.30 17.13
N ILE A 88 0.00 -5.07 18.44
CA ILE A 88 1.02 -4.39 19.24
C ILE A 88 2.36 -5.15 19.19
N LEU A 89 2.33 -6.49 19.25
CA LEU A 89 3.55 -7.30 19.14
C LEU A 89 4.20 -7.19 17.75
N GLU A 90 3.40 -7.09 16.69
CA GLU A 90 3.91 -6.85 15.34
C GLU A 90 4.56 -5.46 15.19
N ILE A 91 3.93 -4.41 15.74
CA ILE A 91 4.51 -3.05 15.78
C ILE A 91 5.84 -3.09 16.56
N LYS A 92 5.87 -3.77 17.69
CA LYS A 92 7.08 -3.93 18.51
C LYS A 92 8.19 -4.61 17.72
N ALA A 93 7.91 -5.74 17.06
CA ALA A 93 8.88 -6.46 16.24
C ALA A 93 9.37 -5.61 15.06
N PHE A 94 8.47 -4.86 14.41
CA PHE A 94 8.81 -3.93 13.32
C PHE A 94 9.81 -2.86 13.78
N LEU A 95 9.58 -2.26 14.94
CA LEU A 95 10.49 -1.27 15.54
C LEU A 95 11.83 -1.90 15.96
N GLU A 96 11.81 -3.08 16.59
CA GLU A 96 13.02 -3.81 16.98
C GLU A 96 13.90 -4.17 15.76
N ASN A 97 13.30 -4.37 14.60
CA ASN A 97 13.98 -4.62 13.33
C ASN A 97 14.50 -3.36 12.62
N GLY A 98 14.35 -2.17 13.21
CA GLY A 98 14.82 -0.91 12.63
C GLY A 98 13.76 -0.11 11.87
N GLY A 99 12.49 -0.53 11.93
CA GLY A 99 11.38 0.21 11.35
C GLY A 99 11.18 1.59 11.98
N THR A 100 10.58 2.51 11.22
CA THR A 100 10.14 3.82 11.71
C THR A 100 8.62 3.81 11.89
N LEU A 101 8.12 4.04 13.10
CA LEU A 101 6.70 4.27 13.34
C LEU A 101 6.42 5.76 13.34
N VAL A 102 5.53 6.23 12.46
CA VAL A 102 4.97 7.58 12.51
C VAL A 102 3.54 7.45 13.02
N LEU A 103 3.31 7.89 14.26
CA LEU A 103 1.99 7.83 14.89
C LEU A 103 1.46 9.25 15.07
N MET A 104 0.42 9.57 14.29
CA MET A 104 -0.29 10.83 14.36
C MET A 104 -1.63 10.59 15.01
N ASP A 105 -1.85 11.16 16.18
CA ASP A 105 -3.11 11.00 16.91
C ASP A 105 -3.37 12.23 17.77
N ASP A 106 -4.64 12.51 18.02
CA ASP A 106 -5.09 13.57 18.90
C ASP A 106 -5.91 12.99 20.05
N PHE A 107 -7.08 12.44 19.74
CA PHE A 107 -8.08 11.94 20.67
C PHE A 107 -8.40 10.46 20.48
N GLY A 108 -7.86 9.82 19.44
CA GLY A 108 -8.12 8.45 19.02
C GLY A 108 -7.48 7.36 19.88
N THR A 109 -7.14 6.22 19.28
CA THR A 109 -6.66 5.01 19.99
C THR A 109 -5.14 4.87 20.01
N GLY A 110 -4.38 5.87 19.55
CA GLY A 110 -2.92 5.82 19.47
C GLY A 110 -2.22 5.64 20.82
N ASN A 111 -2.85 6.08 21.92
CA ASN A 111 -2.33 5.82 23.27
C ASN A 111 -2.29 4.33 23.64
N GLU A 112 -3.13 3.47 23.03
CA GLU A 112 -3.09 2.01 23.24
C GLU A 112 -1.78 1.42 22.71
N ILE A 113 -1.28 1.92 21.58
CA ILE A 113 0.02 1.53 21.03
C ILE A 113 1.14 1.95 22.00
N LEU A 114 1.11 3.19 22.47
CA LEU A 114 2.13 3.72 23.39
C LEU A 114 2.17 2.95 24.72
N GLU A 115 1.00 2.54 25.23
CA GLU A 115 0.90 1.70 26.42
C GLU A 115 1.39 0.28 26.16
N GLY A 116 0.98 -0.32 25.05
CA GLY A 116 1.41 -1.66 24.62
C GLY A 116 2.94 -1.76 24.39
N LEU A 117 3.58 -0.67 23.97
CA LEU A 117 5.04 -0.56 23.83
C LEU A 117 5.75 -0.20 25.15
N ASN A 118 5.01 -0.01 26.24
CA ASN A 118 5.52 0.39 27.56
C ASN A 118 6.24 1.75 27.57
N LEU A 119 5.73 2.71 26.80
CA LEU A 119 6.22 4.09 26.79
C LEU A 119 5.45 4.94 27.80
N THR A 120 6.04 6.04 28.29
CA THR A 120 5.41 6.97 29.25
C THR A 120 4.72 8.16 28.57
N VAL A 121 5.13 8.49 27.34
CA VAL A 121 4.55 9.57 26.53
C VAL A 121 3.09 9.28 26.18
N ARG A 122 2.23 10.29 26.20
CA ARG A 122 0.81 10.15 25.84
C ARG A 122 0.32 11.35 25.05
N PHE A 123 -0.60 11.12 24.11
CA PHE A 123 -1.45 12.17 23.55
C PHE A 123 -2.47 12.62 24.61
N ALA A 124 -2.61 13.93 24.80
CA ALA A 124 -3.62 14.49 25.68
C ALA A 124 -5.03 14.17 25.14
N LYS A 125 -6.00 13.99 26.02
CA LYS A 125 -7.40 13.69 25.63
C LYS A 125 -8.29 14.92 25.53
N GLU A 126 -7.68 16.10 25.59
CA GLU A 126 -8.36 17.39 25.50
C GLU A 126 -7.53 18.33 24.62
N PRO A 127 -8.19 19.21 23.83
CA PRO A 127 -7.48 20.21 23.07
C PRO A 127 -6.84 21.25 23.97
N PHE A 128 -5.78 21.88 23.51
CA PHE A 128 -5.20 23.05 24.17
C PHE A 128 -5.69 24.36 23.53
N LEU A 129 -5.58 25.45 24.29
CA LEU A 129 -5.83 26.79 23.82
C LEU A 129 -4.52 27.58 23.72
N ASP A 130 -4.38 28.34 22.64
CA ASP A 130 -3.27 29.27 22.45
C ASP A 130 -3.81 30.65 22.04
N ILE A 131 -3.09 31.69 22.41
CA ILE A 131 -3.40 33.07 21.99
C ILE A 131 -2.91 33.34 20.57
N PHE A 132 -1.94 32.56 20.08
CA PHE A 132 -1.44 32.65 18.71
C PHE A 132 -2.22 31.67 17.83
N TYR A 133 -3.16 32.21 17.05
CA TYR A 133 -4.01 31.43 16.17
C TYR A 133 -4.20 32.11 14.82
N TYR A 134 -4.64 31.33 13.83
CA TYR A 134 -4.85 31.85 12.47
C TYR A 134 -6.18 32.58 12.30
N LYS A 135 -7.29 31.89 12.58
CA LYS A 135 -8.66 32.41 12.37
C LYS A 135 -9.44 32.53 13.67
N ASN A 136 -9.37 31.49 14.48
CA ASN A 136 -9.95 31.40 15.82
C ASN A 136 -9.10 30.44 16.65
N GLU A 137 -9.41 30.30 17.93
CA GLU A 137 -8.71 29.48 18.91
C GLU A 137 -8.56 28.00 18.54
N ASN A 138 -9.40 27.48 17.64
CA ASN A 138 -9.31 26.10 17.15
C ASN A 138 -8.17 25.90 16.15
N PHE A 139 -7.54 26.96 15.64
CA PHE A 139 -6.40 26.88 14.71
C PHE A 139 -5.12 27.52 15.27
N PRO A 140 -4.51 26.95 16.33
CA PRO A 140 -3.24 27.43 16.86
C PRO A 140 -2.12 27.48 15.81
N GLN A 141 -1.21 28.44 15.97
CA GLN A 141 -0.03 28.60 15.11
C GLN A 141 1.24 28.28 15.89
N LEU A 142 2.03 27.36 15.36
CA LEU A 142 3.35 27.01 15.91
C LEU A 142 4.45 27.66 15.08
N VAL A 143 5.40 28.29 15.74
CA VAL A 143 6.60 28.89 15.11
C VAL A 143 7.89 28.28 15.63
N LYS A 144 7.84 27.54 16.74
CA LYS A 144 9.00 26.94 17.39
C LYS A 144 9.22 25.52 16.87
N ILE A 145 9.98 25.43 15.77
CA ILE A 145 10.45 24.19 15.18
C ILE A 145 11.94 24.10 15.45
N LEU A 146 12.35 23.17 16.32
CA LEU A 146 13.74 23.03 16.74
C LEU A 146 14.59 22.27 15.73
N ASP A 147 14.00 21.28 15.05
CA ASP A 147 14.68 20.51 14.04
C ASP A 147 14.85 21.33 12.73
N PRO A 148 16.08 21.58 12.27
CA PRO A 148 16.32 22.40 11.08
C PRO A 148 15.77 21.80 9.78
N ALA A 149 15.69 20.47 9.66
CA ALA A 149 15.15 19.81 8.48
C ALA A 149 13.64 20.02 8.39
N LEU A 150 12.92 19.92 9.51
CA LEU A 150 11.49 20.22 9.58
C LEU A 150 11.18 21.70 9.37
N GLY A 151 12.01 22.59 9.92
CA GLY A 151 11.80 24.05 9.88
C GLY A 151 12.19 24.74 8.58
N LYS A 152 12.82 24.04 7.63
CA LYS A 152 13.37 24.63 6.41
C LYS A 152 12.28 25.27 5.53
N GLY A 153 12.28 26.60 5.45
CA GLY A 153 11.28 27.36 4.66
C GLY A 153 9.88 27.35 5.26
N VAL A 154 9.73 26.94 6.53
CA VAL A 154 8.45 26.91 7.24
C VAL A 154 8.40 28.08 8.21
N ASP A 155 7.58 29.08 7.89
CA ASP A 155 7.38 30.23 8.78
C ASP A 155 6.54 29.88 10.01
N LYS A 156 5.54 29.02 9.81
CA LYS A 156 4.61 28.54 10.84
C LYS A 156 3.90 27.26 10.41
N ILE A 157 3.42 26.50 11.39
CA ILE A 157 2.52 25.36 11.21
C ILE A 157 1.16 25.76 11.78
N VAL A 158 0.08 25.56 11.03
CA VAL A 158 -1.29 25.80 11.49
C VAL A 158 -1.93 24.47 11.84
N LEU A 159 -2.34 24.34 13.09
CA LEU A 159 -3.03 23.16 13.63
C LEU A 159 -4.55 23.29 13.48
N ASN A 160 -5.31 22.21 13.72
CA ASN A 160 -6.77 22.21 13.71
C ASN A 160 -7.35 21.31 14.83
N VAL A 161 -7.91 21.94 15.87
CA VAL A 161 -8.38 21.31 17.11
C VAL A 161 -7.35 20.30 17.67
N PRO A 162 -6.09 20.72 17.87
CA PRO A 162 -5.00 19.80 18.16
C PRO A 162 -5.01 19.27 19.59
N SER A 163 -4.42 18.09 19.78
CA SER A 163 -3.95 17.62 21.07
C SER A 163 -2.50 18.05 21.32
N SER A 164 -1.93 17.66 22.46
CA SER A 164 -0.52 17.85 22.81
C SER A 164 0.09 16.56 23.37
N LEU A 165 1.42 16.48 23.38
CA LEU A 165 2.15 15.37 23.96
C LEU A 165 2.46 15.63 25.45
N LEU A 166 2.25 14.60 26.27
CA LEU A 166 2.52 14.60 27.70
C LEU A 166 3.72 13.72 28.02
N ASN A 167 4.41 14.02 29.12
CA ASN A 167 5.55 13.23 29.64
C ASN A 167 6.72 13.05 28.68
N THR A 168 6.94 14.02 27.77
CA THR A 168 8.06 14.00 26.84
C THR A 168 8.63 15.40 26.60
N GLN A 169 9.79 15.46 25.97
CA GLN A 169 10.30 16.64 25.27
C GLN A 169 10.12 16.42 23.77
N GLY A 170 10.01 17.49 23.00
CA GLY A 170 9.75 17.40 21.57
C GLY A 170 10.68 18.26 20.73
N ASP A 171 10.41 18.23 19.43
CA ASP A 171 11.10 18.99 18.39
C ASP A 171 10.26 20.18 17.92
N ILE A 172 8.93 20.08 18.07
CA ILE A 172 7.99 21.15 17.76
C ILE A 172 7.18 21.45 19.01
N TYR A 173 7.09 22.73 19.37
CA TYR A 173 6.42 23.19 20.59
C TYR A 173 5.32 24.20 20.31
N THR A 174 4.34 24.20 21.22
CA THR A 174 3.39 25.29 21.37
C THR A 174 4.03 26.56 21.93
N SER A 175 3.26 27.62 22.14
CA SER A 175 3.76 28.79 22.84
C SER A 175 3.93 28.53 24.35
N LYS A 176 4.72 29.35 25.03
CA LYS A 176 4.88 29.26 26.50
C LYS A 176 3.62 29.61 27.29
N VAL A 177 2.62 30.17 26.63
CA VAL A 177 1.36 30.63 27.22
C VAL A 177 0.18 29.72 26.85
N THR A 178 0.45 28.57 26.22
CA THR A 178 -0.56 27.55 25.93
C THR A 178 -1.21 27.04 27.21
N ILE A 179 -2.53 26.85 27.16
CA ILE A 179 -3.34 26.34 28.26
C ILE A 179 -3.91 24.98 27.89
N LEU A 180 -3.59 23.96 28.68
CA LEU A 180 -4.19 22.63 28.60
C LEU A 180 -4.88 22.33 29.94
N GLY A 181 -6.21 22.20 29.90
CA GLY A 181 -7.02 22.08 31.10
C GLY A 181 -6.88 23.31 32.01
N LYS A 182 -6.17 23.16 33.14
CA LYS A 182 -5.87 24.24 34.09
C LYS A 182 -4.41 24.69 34.11
N ASN A 183 -3.56 24.02 33.34
CA ASN A 183 -2.12 24.23 33.37
C ASN A 183 -1.72 25.11 32.19
N GLN A 184 -0.99 26.18 32.49
CA GLN A 184 -0.39 27.03 31.46
C GLN A 184 1.10 26.72 31.37
N ARG A 185 1.54 26.17 30.24
CA ARG A 185 2.95 25.91 29.93
C ARG A 185 3.14 25.64 28.44
N GLU A 186 4.39 25.56 28.03
CA GLU A 186 4.76 25.05 26.71
C GLU A 186 4.56 23.54 26.64
N TYR A 187 3.97 23.04 25.55
CA TYR A 187 3.77 21.60 25.31
C TYR A 187 4.42 21.17 23.99
N PRO A 188 5.01 19.96 23.94
CA PRO A 188 5.46 19.39 22.68
C PRO A 188 4.26 18.93 21.83
N ILE A 189 4.37 19.14 20.52
CA ILE A 189 3.42 18.69 19.49
C ILE A 189 4.00 17.53 18.69
N MET A 190 5.32 17.54 18.50
CA MET A 190 6.05 16.47 17.84
C MET A 190 7.22 16.04 18.70
N THR A 191 7.49 14.73 18.78
CA THR A 191 8.68 14.17 19.41
C THR A 191 9.17 12.97 18.62
N GLU A 192 10.48 12.78 18.57
CA GLU A 192 11.12 11.55 18.14
C GLU A 192 11.67 10.75 19.34
N LEU A 193 11.42 9.45 19.36
CA LEU A 193 11.90 8.51 20.37
C LEU A 193 12.62 7.35 19.71
N SER A 194 13.76 6.93 20.27
CA SER A 194 14.41 5.68 19.87
C SER A 194 13.70 4.48 20.50
N TYR A 195 13.48 3.41 19.74
CA TYR A 195 12.88 2.17 20.23
C TYR A 195 13.54 0.96 19.57
N GLY A 196 14.23 0.12 20.35
CA GLY A 196 15.02 -0.97 19.79
C GLY A 196 16.08 -0.45 18.82
N ASN A 197 16.10 -0.97 17.58
CA ASN A 197 16.94 -0.46 16.50
C ASN A 197 16.23 0.58 15.62
N GLY A 198 14.95 0.84 15.88
CA GLY A 198 14.10 1.74 15.12
C GLY A 198 13.83 3.05 15.87
N ARG A 199 12.84 3.80 15.35
CA ARG A 199 12.41 5.06 15.93
C ARG A 199 10.91 5.26 15.83
N ILE A 200 10.37 6.06 16.73
CA ILE A 200 8.96 6.43 16.80
C ILE A 200 8.87 7.95 16.70
N ILE A 201 8.13 8.43 15.71
CA ILE A 201 7.81 9.84 15.51
C ILE A 201 6.35 10.03 15.90
N LEU A 202 6.09 10.83 16.93
CA LEU A 202 4.74 11.17 17.37
C LEU A 202 4.37 12.57 16.92
N PHE A 203 3.14 12.77 16.45
CA PHE A 203 2.62 14.08 16.08
C PHE A 203 1.18 14.25 16.58
N SER A 204 0.91 15.25 17.41
CA SER A 204 -0.35 15.35 18.17
C SER A 204 -1.54 15.98 17.44
N ASP A 205 -1.43 16.17 16.13
CA ASP A 205 -2.50 16.72 15.30
C ASP A 205 -2.51 16.09 13.88
N PRO A 206 -3.25 14.99 13.65
CA PRO A 206 -3.38 14.41 12.32
C PRO A 206 -4.05 15.36 11.30
N SER A 207 -4.82 16.35 11.77
CA SER A 207 -5.50 17.32 10.92
C SER A 207 -4.55 18.27 10.19
N VAL A 208 -3.27 18.34 10.56
CA VAL A 208 -2.27 19.06 9.74
C VAL A 208 -2.19 18.49 8.32
N PHE A 209 -2.43 17.17 8.17
CA PHE A 209 -2.24 16.43 6.93
C PHE A 209 -3.52 16.25 6.10
N ILE A 210 -4.69 16.69 6.60
CA ILE A 210 -5.94 16.62 5.84
C ILE A 210 -5.93 17.59 4.65
N ASN A 211 -6.75 17.29 3.64
CA ASN A 211 -6.80 17.99 2.37
C ASN A 211 -7.05 19.50 2.52
N ASP A 212 -7.89 19.91 3.47
CA ASP A 212 -8.19 21.33 3.71
C ASP A 212 -7.02 22.10 4.36
N MET A 213 -6.21 21.43 5.18
CA MET A 213 -5.05 22.02 5.85
C MET A 213 -3.76 21.90 5.02
N TYR A 214 -3.73 20.98 4.06
CA TYR A 214 -2.55 20.64 3.25
C TYR A 214 -1.90 21.87 2.61
N LYS A 215 -2.69 22.75 1.98
CA LYS A 215 -2.15 23.94 1.29
C LYS A 215 -1.51 24.95 2.24
N ILE A 216 -2.02 25.04 3.47
CA ILE A 216 -1.52 25.98 4.48
C ILE A 216 -0.20 25.46 5.04
N ASN A 217 -0.07 24.14 5.17
CA ASN A 217 1.09 23.46 5.76
C ASN A 217 2.00 22.78 4.72
N GLU A 218 1.88 23.10 3.43
CA GLU A 218 2.47 22.29 2.34
C GLU A 218 3.99 22.12 2.50
N GLN A 219 4.71 23.21 2.81
CA GLN A 219 6.16 23.16 2.98
C GLN A 219 6.57 22.28 4.17
N PHE A 220 5.85 22.39 5.30
CA PHE A 220 6.09 21.54 6.46
C PHE A 220 5.82 20.07 6.14
N ILE A 221 4.72 19.76 5.45
CA ILE A 221 4.36 18.39 5.08
C ILE A 221 5.42 17.78 4.14
N ARG A 222 5.96 18.56 3.20
CA ARG A 222 7.08 18.12 2.34
C ARG A 222 8.33 17.81 3.14
N ASN A 223 8.75 18.72 4.01
CA ASN A 223 9.89 18.49 4.91
C ASN A 223 9.66 17.27 5.81
N PHE A 224 8.43 17.05 6.29
CA PHE A 224 8.07 15.92 7.12
C PHE A 224 8.20 14.58 6.37
N VAL A 225 7.75 14.52 5.11
CA VAL A 225 7.95 13.33 4.27
C VAL A 225 9.43 13.05 4.02
N GLU A 226 10.23 14.09 3.73
CA GLU A 226 11.69 13.97 3.61
C GLU A 226 12.34 13.51 4.92
N TYR A 227 11.84 14.00 6.06
CA TYR A 227 12.33 13.66 7.40
C TYR A 227 12.11 12.19 7.78
N ILE A 228 11.00 11.58 7.35
CA ILE A 228 10.74 10.15 7.56
C ILE A 228 11.84 9.30 6.90
N ASN A 229 12.30 9.71 5.71
CA ASN A 229 13.40 9.11 4.95
C ASN A 229 13.33 7.57 4.89
N ALA A 230 12.29 7.04 4.22
CA ALA A 230 12.08 5.60 4.10
C ALA A 230 11.82 5.16 2.64
N ASP A 231 12.51 4.09 2.24
CA ASP A 231 12.35 3.47 0.91
C ASP A 231 10.98 2.83 0.71
N ARG A 232 10.38 2.34 1.80
CA ARG A 232 9.07 1.69 1.83
C ARG A 232 8.22 2.34 2.90
N ILE A 233 7.00 2.68 2.52
CA ILE A 233 6.03 3.29 3.41
C ILE A 233 4.79 2.41 3.45
N TYR A 234 4.36 2.05 4.64
CA TYR A 234 3.10 1.38 4.94
C TYR A 234 2.17 2.39 5.58
N ILE A 235 0.90 2.42 5.18
CA ILE A 235 -0.10 3.33 5.74
C ILE A 235 -1.20 2.50 6.38
N ASP A 236 -1.50 2.74 7.64
CA ASP A 236 -2.59 2.10 8.34
C ASP A 236 -3.94 2.68 7.88
N GLU A 237 -4.72 1.84 7.22
CA GLU A 237 -6.12 2.09 6.84
C GLU A 237 -7.07 1.09 7.53
N ALA A 238 -6.52 0.13 8.30
CA ALA A 238 -7.27 -0.92 8.97
C ALA A 238 -7.95 -0.40 10.25
N HIS A 239 -7.37 0.62 10.88
CA HIS A 239 -7.83 1.17 12.17
C HIS A 239 -8.69 2.44 12.02
N HIS A 240 -9.44 2.52 10.92
CA HIS A 240 -10.51 3.50 10.71
C HIS A 240 -11.89 2.81 10.75
N SER A 241 -12.72 3.14 11.72
CA SER A 241 -14.03 2.54 12.00
C SER A 241 -14.99 2.66 10.82
N ASN A 242 -14.86 3.76 10.06
CA ASN A 242 -15.65 4.06 8.88
C ASN A 242 -14.91 3.75 7.57
N PHE A 243 -13.91 2.84 7.60
CA PHE A 243 -13.25 2.37 6.40
C PHE A 243 -14.19 1.47 5.58
N ASN A 244 -15.04 2.12 4.80
CA ASN A 244 -15.92 1.47 3.84
C ASN A 244 -15.56 1.97 2.46
N ILE A 245 -15.10 1.04 1.61
CA ILE A 245 -14.88 1.33 0.20
C ILE A 245 -16.24 1.47 -0.47
N TYR A 246 -16.80 2.68 -0.43
CA TYR A 246 -18.13 2.96 -0.97
C TYR A 246 -18.11 3.19 -2.48
N GLN A 247 -16.93 3.48 -3.03
CA GLN A 247 -16.71 3.55 -4.47
C GLN A 247 -15.61 2.56 -4.85
N GLN A 248 -16.01 1.33 -5.16
CA GLN A 248 -15.26 0.46 -6.08
C GLN A 248 -15.69 0.86 -7.48
N GLY A 249 -15.21 2.01 -7.92
CA GLY A 249 -15.59 2.61 -9.18
C GLY A 249 -14.48 2.52 -10.20
N TYR A 250 -14.82 2.78 -11.45
CA TYR A 250 -13.84 3.16 -12.45
C TYR A 250 -14.03 4.63 -12.79
N ILE A 251 -12.95 5.43 -12.76
CA ILE A 251 -12.98 6.67 -13.55
C ILE A 251 -12.92 6.23 -15.00
N ARG A 252 -13.97 6.56 -15.75
CA ARG A 252 -13.95 6.49 -17.20
C ARG A 252 -13.05 7.63 -17.68
N VAL A 253 -11.79 7.32 -17.99
CA VAL A 253 -10.91 8.28 -18.66
C VAL A 253 -11.47 8.46 -20.06
N LYS A 254 -12.22 9.55 -20.27
CA LYS A 254 -12.70 9.93 -21.59
C LYS A 254 -11.47 10.34 -22.38
N ARG A 255 -10.95 9.43 -23.22
CA ARG A 255 -9.85 9.76 -24.12
C ARG A 255 -10.30 10.90 -25.03
N VAL A 256 -9.67 12.05 -24.88
CA VAL A 256 -9.62 13.04 -25.97
C VAL A 256 -8.68 12.41 -26.98
N ILE A 257 -9.25 11.80 -28.02
CA ILE A 257 -8.49 11.09 -29.02
C ILE A 257 -7.79 12.14 -29.89
N ASP A 258 -6.48 12.25 -29.73
CA ASP A 258 -5.64 13.10 -30.59
C ASP A 258 -5.45 12.44 -31.97
N ARG A 259 -5.42 13.24 -33.04
CA ARG A 259 -5.29 12.75 -34.43
C ARG A 259 -4.02 11.92 -34.62
N GLU A 260 -2.93 12.26 -33.92
CA GLU A 260 -1.68 11.50 -33.98
C GLU A 260 -1.83 10.08 -33.43
N LYS A 261 -2.55 9.90 -32.31
CA LYS A 261 -2.79 8.57 -31.71
C LYS A 261 -3.65 7.69 -32.60
N ILE A 262 -4.60 8.29 -33.32
CA ILE A 262 -5.40 7.59 -34.35
C ILE A 262 -4.46 7.07 -35.44
N PHE A 263 -3.58 7.92 -35.96
CA PHE A 263 -2.62 7.54 -37.00
C PHE A 263 -1.74 6.36 -36.58
N TYR A 264 -1.16 6.37 -35.38
CA TYR A 264 -0.32 5.26 -34.90
C TYR A 264 -1.09 3.94 -34.76
N ILE A 265 -2.36 3.97 -34.33
CA ILE A 265 -3.19 2.77 -34.24
C ILE A 265 -3.50 2.24 -35.65
N PHE A 266 -3.89 3.11 -36.58
CA PHE A 266 -4.12 2.71 -37.97
C PHE A 266 -2.85 2.13 -38.62
N LEU A 267 -1.70 2.77 -38.40
CA LEU A 267 -0.40 2.28 -38.86
C LEU A 267 -0.09 0.90 -38.27
N THR A 268 -0.32 0.71 -36.97
CA THR A 268 -0.12 -0.58 -36.29
C THR A 268 -1.02 -1.66 -36.88
N VAL A 269 -2.31 -1.37 -37.08
CA VAL A 269 -3.26 -2.31 -37.70
C VAL A 269 -2.85 -2.63 -39.14
N ALA A 270 -2.40 -1.65 -39.91
CA ALA A 270 -1.92 -1.84 -41.28
C ALA A 270 -0.64 -2.69 -41.34
N VAL A 271 0.31 -2.46 -40.44
CA VAL A 271 1.53 -3.27 -40.32
C VAL A 271 1.21 -4.71 -39.94
N ILE A 272 0.29 -4.93 -38.99
CA ILE A 272 -0.15 -6.28 -38.61
C ILE A 272 -0.82 -6.97 -39.80
N ALA A 273 -1.67 -6.26 -40.56
CA ALA A 273 -2.28 -6.79 -41.76
C ALA A 273 -1.23 -7.21 -42.81
N LEU A 274 -0.20 -6.38 -43.03
CA LEU A 274 0.92 -6.69 -43.94
C LEU A 274 1.76 -7.88 -43.45
N ILE A 275 2.00 -8.02 -42.15
CA ILE A 275 2.74 -9.17 -41.57
C ILE A 275 1.95 -10.47 -41.75
N ILE A 276 0.62 -10.42 -41.63
CA ILE A 276 -0.25 -11.57 -41.88
C ILE A 276 -0.26 -11.90 -43.38
N GLU A 277 -0.34 -10.90 -44.26
CA GLU A 277 -0.32 -11.10 -45.72
C GLU A 277 0.99 -11.67 -46.25
N SER A 278 2.12 -11.20 -45.71
CA SER A 278 3.46 -11.63 -46.12
C SER A 278 3.82 -13.04 -45.65
N GLY A 279 2.96 -13.72 -44.87
CA GLY A 279 3.23 -15.04 -44.30
C GLY A 279 4.29 -15.04 -43.18
N LEU A 280 4.83 -13.86 -42.84
CA LEU A 280 5.82 -13.68 -41.77
C LEU A 280 5.22 -14.02 -40.39
N ALA A 281 3.91 -13.85 -40.21
CA ALA A 281 3.22 -14.22 -38.97
C ALA A 281 3.38 -15.70 -38.60
N LEU A 282 3.31 -16.60 -39.59
CA LEU A 282 3.49 -18.05 -39.37
C LEU A 282 4.94 -18.36 -38.95
N ASN A 283 5.92 -17.76 -39.65
CA ASN A 283 7.33 -17.92 -39.33
C ASN A 283 7.69 -17.37 -37.94
N LEU A 284 7.05 -16.27 -37.53
CA LEU A 284 7.24 -15.67 -36.21
C LEU A 284 6.57 -16.51 -35.12
N ALA A 285 5.37 -17.02 -35.37
CA ALA A 285 4.65 -17.91 -34.46
C ALA A 285 5.41 -19.22 -34.24
N GLU A 286 5.98 -19.83 -35.29
CA GLU A 286 6.83 -21.00 -35.17
C GLU A 286 8.11 -20.72 -34.38
N LYS A 287 8.76 -19.57 -34.61
CA LYS A 287 9.93 -19.15 -33.81
C LYS A 287 9.59 -18.96 -32.33
N ILE A 288 8.46 -18.34 -32.03
CA ILE A 288 7.99 -18.13 -30.65
C ILE A 288 7.61 -19.46 -30.00
N ALA A 289 6.89 -20.34 -30.71
CA ALA A 289 6.55 -21.68 -30.22
C ALA A 289 7.80 -22.53 -29.93
N ASN A 290 8.82 -22.44 -30.79
CA ASN A 290 10.12 -23.08 -30.58
C ASN A 290 10.93 -22.48 -29.42
N LEU A 291 10.70 -21.21 -29.09
CA LEU A 291 11.31 -20.55 -27.93
C LEU A 291 10.61 -20.97 -26.64
N ILE A 292 9.27 -21.00 -26.65
CA ILE A 292 8.43 -21.39 -25.52
C ILE A 292 8.62 -22.88 -25.21
N SER A 293 8.74 -23.74 -26.21
CA SER A 293 9.01 -25.17 -26.01
C SER A 293 10.39 -25.48 -25.45
N LYS A 294 11.34 -24.53 -25.47
CA LYS A 294 12.61 -24.62 -24.75
C LYS A 294 12.49 -24.24 -23.27
N PHE A 295 11.47 -23.46 -22.90
CA PHE A 295 11.22 -23.02 -21.53
C PHE A 295 10.18 -23.88 -20.79
N ILE A 296 9.34 -24.62 -21.53
CA ILE A 296 8.46 -25.65 -20.96
C ILE A 296 9.29 -26.94 -20.83
N PRO A 297 9.46 -27.52 -19.63
CA PRO A 297 10.14 -28.80 -19.48
C PRO A 297 9.37 -29.83 -20.31
N LYS A 298 10.04 -30.48 -21.27
CA LYS A 298 9.51 -31.73 -21.82
C LYS A 298 9.50 -32.73 -20.67
N GLU A 299 8.33 -33.11 -20.18
CA GLU A 299 8.20 -34.36 -19.46
C GLU A 299 8.66 -35.46 -20.42
N GLU A 300 9.88 -35.95 -20.21
CA GLU A 300 10.30 -37.23 -20.78
C GLU A 300 9.32 -38.26 -20.25
N LYS A 301 8.45 -38.74 -21.14
CA LYS A 301 7.68 -39.97 -20.90
C LYS A 301 8.69 -41.10 -20.72
N LYS A 302 9.13 -41.33 -19.48
CA LYS A 302 9.83 -42.56 -19.12
C LYS A 302 8.88 -43.73 -19.42
N SER A 303 9.38 -44.77 -20.10
CA SER A 303 8.56 -45.94 -20.35
C SER A 303 8.11 -46.53 -19.02
N ILE A 304 6.91 -47.12 -18.97
CA ILE A 304 6.37 -47.74 -17.76
C ILE A 304 7.34 -48.80 -17.22
N GLU A 305 8.08 -49.48 -18.11
CA GLU A 305 9.12 -50.44 -17.76
C GLU A 305 10.30 -49.81 -16.99
N ASP A 306 10.71 -48.59 -17.34
CA ASP A 306 11.80 -47.88 -16.64
C ASP A 306 11.38 -47.45 -15.23
N ILE A 307 10.09 -47.09 -15.07
CA ILE A 307 9.50 -46.72 -13.78
C ILE A 307 9.43 -47.95 -12.88
N VAL A 308 8.96 -49.08 -13.41
CA VAL A 308 8.91 -50.37 -12.68
C VAL A 308 10.31 -50.84 -12.28
N ALA A 309 11.31 -50.73 -13.16
CA ALA A 309 12.69 -51.10 -12.86
C ALA A 309 13.32 -50.21 -11.77
N SER A 310 13.00 -48.91 -11.73
CA SER A 310 13.47 -48.00 -10.68
C SER A 310 12.88 -48.32 -9.31
N LEU A 311 11.58 -48.63 -9.25
CA LEU A 311 10.89 -48.98 -8.01
C LEU A 311 11.32 -50.37 -7.51
N SER A 312 11.65 -51.30 -8.40
CA SER A 312 12.21 -52.59 -7.99
C SER A 312 13.58 -52.46 -7.31
N LYS A 313 14.43 -51.53 -7.77
CA LYS A 313 15.69 -51.19 -7.10
C LYS A 313 15.50 -50.57 -5.71
N GLU A 314 14.37 -49.93 -5.45
CA GLU A 314 14.00 -49.39 -4.14
C GLU A 314 13.34 -50.41 -3.21
N GLY A 315 13.20 -51.68 -3.64
CA GLY A 315 12.75 -52.79 -2.81
C GLY A 315 11.29 -53.20 -3.01
N TYR A 316 10.62 -52.68 -4.03
CA TYR A 316 9.25 -53.09 -4.39
C TYR A 316 9.25 -54.33 -5.30
N ASP A 317 8.30 -55.24 -5.11
CA ASP A 317 8.20 -56.47 -5.90
C ASP A 317 7.65 -56.19 -7.31
N GLU A 318 8.50 -56.41 -8.31
CA GLU A 318 8.24 -56.13 -9.72
C GLU A 318 6.97 -56.84 -10.24
N LYS A 319 6.70 -58.05 -9.77
CA LYS A 319 5.51 -58.82 -10.19
C LYS A 319 4.22 -58.20 -9.69
N VAL A 320 4.24 -57.62 -8.50
CA VAL A 320 3.06 -56.95 -7.92
C VAL A 320 2.80 -55.63 -8.64
N LEU A 321 3.85 -54.88 -8.97
CA LEU A 321 3.75 -53.62 -9.73
C LEU A 321 3.18 -53.86 -11.13
N LEU A 322 3.70 -54.84 -11.86
CA LEU A 322 3.19 -55.21 -13.18
C LEU A 322 1.74 -55.70 -13.12
N LYS A 323 1.38 -56.44 -12.06
CA LYS A 323 0.00 -56.89 -11.85
C LYS A 323 -0.95 -55.71 -11.58
N MET A 324 -0.55 -54.75 -10.74
CA MET A 324 -1.34 -53.55 -10.47
C MET A 324 -1.54 -52.69 -11.73
N ILE A 325 -0.49 -52.52 -12.55
CA ILE A 325 -0.59 -51.80 -13.82
C ILE A 325 -1.56 -52.51 -14.77
N GLY A 326 -1.45 -53.83 -14.90
CA GLY A 326 -2.37 -54.62 -15.72
C GLY A 326 -3.83 -54.55 -15.25
N GLU A 327 -4.07 -54.52 -13.93
CA GLU A 327 -5.42 -54.35 -13.36
C GLU A 327 -5.99 -52.94 -13.61
N ILE A 328 -5.15 -51.91 -13.61
CA ILE A 328 -5.53 -50.53 -13.93
C ILE A 328 -5.87 -50.38 -15.41
N GLU A 329 -5.07 -50.95 -16.31
CA GLU A 329 -5.29 -50.86 -17.76
C GLU A 329 -6.52 -51.65 -18.22
N THR A 330 -6.78 -52.81 -17.60
CA THR A 330 -7.92 -53.67 -17.98
C THR A 330 -9.19 -53.39 -17.18
N GLY A 331 -9.11 -52.58 -16.12
CA GLY A 331 -10.25 -52.17 -15.28
C GLY A 331 -10.94 -53.31 -14.52
N LYS A 332 -10.33 -54.50 -14.45
CA LYS A 332 -10.85 -55.67 -13.73
C LYS A 332 -9.77 -56.24 -12.83
N LYS A 333 -10.11 -56.45 -11.54
CA LYS A 333 -9.27 -57.21 -10.60
C LYS A 333 -9.02 -58.62 -11.15
N LEU A 334 -7.78 -58.89 -11.56
CA LEU A 334 -7.35 -60.20 -12.04
C LEU A 334 -6.88 -61.02 -10.84
N GLY A 335 -7.83 -61.69 -10.21
CA GLY A 335 -7.58 -62.67 -9.16
C GLY A 335 -8.46 -62.47 -7.94
N GLY A 336 -9.75 -62.72 -8.11
CA GLY A 336 -10.59 -63.17 -7.00
C GLY A 336 -10.86 -64.65 -7.20
N GLU A 337 -10.05 -65.52 -6.59
CA GLU A 337 -10.50 -66.86 -6.23
C GLU A 337 -10.72 -66.91 -4.72
N LYS A 338 -11.73 -67.70 -4.34
CA LYS A 338 -12.20 -67.94 -2.97
C LYS A 338 -11.11 -68.42 -2.03
#